data_AF-A0A934ZFF5-F1
#
_entry.id   AF-A0A934ZFF5-F1
#
_cell.length_a   1.000
_cell.length_b   1.000
_cell.length_c   1.000
_cell.angle_alpha   90.00
_cell.angle_beta   90.00
_cell.angle_gamma   90.00
#
_symmetry.space_group_name_H-M   'P 1'
#
loop_
_entity.id
_entity.type
_entity.pdbx_description
1 polymer ?
#
loop_
_entity_poly.entity_id
_entity_poly.type
_entity_poly.pdbx_seq_one_letter_code
_entity_poly.pdbx_strand_id
1 'polypeptide(L)' 'MTERLRSAGLEERARLKAMYDAPMDVAEFVRCAAAPLTAEEIAETRELINWFTQRYPTGAERLAYARRAWKRWSRPGP' A
#
# COMPACT_ATOMS: atom_id res chain seq x y z
N MET A 1 -2.82 -10.33 0.88
CA MET A 1 -1.47 -9.88 0.43
C MET A 1 -0.36 -9.88 1.51
N THR A 2 -0.66 -10.02 2.80
CA THR A 2 0.20 -9.57 3.94
C THR A 2 1.18 -10.57 4.55
N GLU A 3 1.10 -11.87 4.22
CA GLU A 3 2.03 -12.90 4.72
C GLU A 3 3.25 -13.02 3.77
N ARG A 4 3.00 -13.03 2.46
CA ARG A 4 3.99 -13.25 1.38
C ARG A 4 5.05 -12.15 1.28
N LEU A 5 4.66 -10.91 1.56
CA LEU A 5 5.56 -9.76 1.58
C LEU A 5 6.42 -9.71 2.86
N ARG A 6 5.91 -10.23 3.99
CA ARG A 6 6.67 -10.33 5.25
C ARG A 6 7.73 -11.41 5.21
N SER A 7 7.47 -12.52 4.50
CA SER A 7 8.39 -13.64 4.30
C SER A 7 9.27 -13.55 3.05
N ALA A 8 9.15 -12.47 2.26
CA ALA A 8 9.96 -12.28 1.06
C ALA A 8 11.46 -12.21 1.44
N GLY A 9 12.24 -13.15 0.89
CA GLY A 9 13.70 -13.15 0.97
C GLY A 9 14.30 -11.90 0.32
N LEU A 10 15.58 -11.63 0.58
CA LEU A 10 16.27 -10.42 0.11
C LEU A 10 16.19 -10.24 -1.42
N GLU A 11 16.25 -11.34 -2.17
CA GLU A 11 16.15 -11.34 -3.63
C GLU A 11 14.77 -10.89 -4.12
N GLU A 12 13.69 -11.39 -3.51
CA GLU A 12 12.33 -10.99 -3.87
C GLU A 12 12.08 -9.52 -3.51
N ARG A 13 12.62 -9.05 -2.37
CA ARG A 13 12.58 -7.62 -2.02
C ARG A 13 13.33 -6.76 -3.03
N ALA A 14 14.50 -7.20 -3.49
CA ALA A 14 15.28 -6.48 -4.50
C ALA A 14 14.54 -6.44 -5.84
N ARG A 15 13.92 -7.56 -6.26
CA ARG A 15 13.08 -7.63 -7.46
C ARG A 15 11.90 -6.68 -7.38
N LEU A 16 11.15 -6.70 -6.27
CA LEU A 16 10.02 -5.79 -6.06
C LEU A 16 10.48 -4.34 -6.10
N LYS A 17 11.57 -3.99 -5.41
CA LYS A 17 12.14 -2.64 -5.45
C LYS A 17 12.48 -2.21 -6.88
N ALA A 18 13.17 -3.06 -7.64
CA ALA A 18 13.53 -2.76 -9.03
C ALA A 18 12.29 -2.54 -9.92
N MET A 19 11.22 -3.31 -9.70
CA MET A 19 9.95 -3.15 -10.41
C MET A 19 9.26 -1.81 -10.09
N TYR A 20 9.24 -1.41 -8.80
CA TYR A 20 8.60 -0.15 -8.38
C TYR A 20 9.41 1.10 -8.72
N ASP A 21 10.73 1.00 -8.74
CA ASP A 21 11.62 2.13 -9.08
C ASP A 21 11.81 2.29 -10.59
N ALA A 22 11.36 1.33 -11.40
CA ALA A 22 11.43 1.42 -12.85
C ALA A 22 10.60 2.62 -13.32
N PRO A 23 11.18 3.51 -14.16
CA PRO A 23 10.43 4.65 -14.69
C PRO A 23 9.27 4.15 -15.56
N MET A 24 8.08 4.63 -15.26
CA MET A 24 6.85 4.35 -15.99
C MET A 24 6.50 5.56 -16.86
N ASP A 25 6.13 5.33 -18.12
CA ASP A 25 5.65 6.41 -18.98
C ASP A 25 4.22 6.85 -18.59
N VAL A 26 3.85 8.07 -18.98
CA VAL A 26 2.54 8.65 -18.62
C VAL A 26 1.39 7.83 -19.20
N ALA A 27 1.53 7.28 -20.40
CA ALA A 27 0.47 6.50 -21.03
C ALA A 27 0.25 5.16 -20.31
N GLU A 28 1.32 4.52 -19.85
CA GLU A 28 1.29 3.33 -19.02
C GLU A 28 0.66 3.61 -17.66
N PHE A 29 1.06 4.71 -17.01
CA PHE A 29 0.43 5.14 -15.76
C PHE A 29 -1.08 5.33 -15.93
N VAL A 30 -1.51 6.03 -16.98
CA VAL A 30 -2.94 6.27 -17.26
C VAL A 30 -3.68 4.96 -17.52
N ARG A 31 -3.09 4.02 -18.28
CA ARG A 31 -3.69 2.69 -18.50
C ARG A 31 -3.86 1.93 -17.18
N CYS A 32 -2.84 1.90 -16.33
CA CYS A 32 -2.90 1.25 -15.03
C CYS A 32 -3.93 1.91 -14.11
N ALA A 33 -3.97 3.24 -14.06
CA ALA A 33 -4.91 3.98 -13.22
C ALA A 33 -6.38 3.85 -13.68
N ALA A 34 -6.60 3.65 -14.98
CA ALA A 34 -7.92 3.41 -15.55
C ALA A 34 -8.40 1.95 -15.44
N ALA A 35 -7.51 1.02 -15.07
CA ALA A 35 -7.88 -0.38 -14.91
C ALA A 35 -8.91 -0.51 -13.76
N PRO A 36 -10.08 -1.11 -14.00
CA PRO A 36 -11.08 -1.28 -12.97
C PRO A 36 -10.58 -2.28 -11.92
N LEU A 37 -10.84 -1.98 -10.65
CA LEU A 37 -10.65 -2.95 -9.57
C LEU A 37 -11.62 -4.12 -9.76
N THR A 38 -11.13 -5.32 -9.50
CA THR A 38 -11.94 -6.53 -9.42
C THR A 38 -12.89 -6.47 -8.21
N ALA A 39 -13.93 -7.30 -8.22
CA ALA A 39 -14.87 -7.38 -7.10
C ALA A 39 -14.18 -7.78 -5.78
N GLU A 40 -13.17 -8.64 -5.86
CA GLU A 40 -12.37 -9.07 -4.70
C GLU A 40 -11.55 -7.91 -4.13
N GLU A 41 -10.84 -7.16 -4.98
CA GLU A 41 -10.07 -5.98 -4.55
C GLU A 41 -10.98 -4.90 -3.93
N ILE A 42 -12.19 -4.72 -4.47
CA ILE A 42 -13.19 -3.81 -3.91
C ILE A 42 -13.63 -4.29 -2.52
N ALA A 43 -13.88 -5.59 -2.34
CA ALA A 43 -14.28 -6.16 -1.05
C ALA A 43 -13.17 -6.00 -0.01
N GLU A 44 -11.93 -6.38 -0.33
CA GLU A 44 -10.77 -6.22 0.56
C GLU A 44 -10.57 -4.74 0.93
N THR A 45 -10.65 -3.83 -0.05
CA THR A 45 -10.53 -2.39 0.20
C THR A 45 -11.59 -1.88 1.16
N ARG A 46 -12.85 -2.32 1.00
CA ARG A 46 -13.95 -1.93 1.89
C ARG A 46 -13.73 -2.45 3.31
N GLU A 47 -13.29 -3.69 3.46
CA GLU A 47 -12.96 -4.26 4.77
C GLU A 47 -11.85 -3.48 5.48
N LEU A 48 -10.79 -3.13 4.75
CA LEU A 48 -9.69 -2.32 5.27
C LEU A 48 -10.14 -0.92 5.70
N ILE A 49 -10.98 -0.26 4.89
CA ILE A 49 -11.56 1.04 5.21
C ILE A 49 -12.46 0.94 6.45
N ASN A 50 -13.32 -0.08 6.53
CA ASN A 50 -14.22 -0.29 7.66
C ASN A 50 -13.43 -0.49 8.95
N TRP A 51 -12.45 -1.40 8.95
CA TRP A 51 -11.57 -1.60 10.10
C TRP A 51 -10.86 -0.31 10.51
N PHE A 52 -10.30 0.42 9.55
CA PHE A 52 -9.54 1.64 9.82
C PHE A 52 -10.41 2.74 10.41
N THR A 53 -11.59 2.97 9.82
CA THR A 53 -12.51 4.03 10.24
C THR A 53 -13.20 3.70 11.56
N GLN A 54 -13.46 2.42 11.87
CA GLN A 54 -13.94 1.99 13.18
C GLN A 54 -12.88 2.18 14.27
N ARG A 55 -11.62 1.84 13.98
CA ARG A 55 -10.52 1.98 14.94
C ARG A 55 -10.10 3.44 15.17
N TYR A 56 -10.26 4.30 14.15
CA TYR A 56 -9.93 5.73 14.22
C TYR A 56 -11.15 6.55 13.75
N PRO A 57 -12.13 6.77 14.64
CA PRO A 57 -13.41 7.38 14.27
C PRO A 57 -13.27 8.78 13.69
N THR A 58 -12.36 9.60 14.22
CA THR A 58 -12.22 11.01 13.82
C THR A 58 -11.13 11.24 12.78
N GLY A 59 -11.26 12.31 12.00
CA GLY A 59 -10.22 12.74 11.06
C GLY A 59 -8.87 13.01 11.74
N ALA A 60 -8.88 13.56 12.95
CA ALA A 60 -7.67 13.83 13.73
C ALA A 60 -6.94 12.54 14.12
N GLU A 61 -7.66 11.50 14.55
CA GLU A 61 -7.07 10.20 14.90
C GLU A 61 -6.51 9.48 13.67
N ARG A 62 -7.22 9.54 12.53
CA ARG A 62 -6.74 8.98 11.26
C ARG A 62 -5.45 9.66 10.81
N LEU A 63 -5.39 10.99 10.91
CA LEU A 63 -4.17 11.76 10.60
C LEU A 63 -3.03 11.43 11.57
N ALA A 64 -3.31 11.30 12.86
CA ALA A 64 -2.31 10.91 13.85
C ALA A 64 -1.76 9.50 13.56
N TYR A 65 -2.60 8.56 13.16
CA TYR A 65 -2.16 7.25 12.69
C TYR A 65 -1.28 7.35 11.45
N ALA A 66 -1.73 8.07 10.42
CA ALA A 66 -0.99 8.23 9.16
C ALA A 66 0.42 8.79 9.40
N ARG A 67 0.55 9.80 10.27
CA ARG A 67 1.85 10.36 10.67
C ARG A 67 2.74 9.33 11.37
N ARG A 68 2.19 8.54 12.29
CA ARG A 68 2.95 7.46 12.95
C ARG A 68 3.35 6.36 11.97
N ALA A 69 2.47 5.99 11.04
CA ALA A 69 2.73 4.99 10.02
C ALA A 69 3.84 5.45 9.07
N TRP A 70 3.74 6.69 8.58
CA TRP A 70 4.78 7.31 7.76
C TRP A 70 6.14 7.29 8.45
N LYS A 71 6.22 7.71 9.72
CA LYS A 71 7.49 7.66 10.49
C LYS A 71 8.08 6.26 10.60
N ARG A 72 7.25 5.22 10.62
CA ARG A 72 7.74 3.82 10.63
C ARG A 72 8.23 3.39 9.26
N TRP A 73 7.52 3.75 8.18
CA TRP A 73 7.84 3.33 6.82
C TRP A 73 9.00 4.11 6.20
N SER A 74 9.12 5.39 6.54
CA SER A 74 10.18 6.28 6.04
C SER A 74 11.49 6.16 6.83
N ARG A 75 11.50 5.45 7.97
CA ARG A 75 12.77 5.06 8.58
C ARG A 75 13.47 4.10 7.62
N PRO A 76 14.75 4.33 7.28
CA PRO A 76 15.54 3.30 6.64
C PRO A 76 15.43 2.04 7.51
N GLY A 77 15.12 0.90 6.89
CA GLY A 77 15.32 -0.38 7.56
C GLY A 77 16.78 -0.53 8.00
N PRO A 78 17.10 -1.46 8.92
CA PRO A 78 18.49 -1.75 9.26
C PRO A 78 19.32 -2.06 8.01
#